data_AF-A0ABD5VYS2-F1
#
_entry.id   AF-A0ABD5VYS2-F1
#
_cell.length_a   1.000
_cell.length_b   1.000
_cell.length_c   1.000
_cell.angle_alpha   90.00
_cell.angle_beta   90.00
_cell.angle_gamma   90.00
#
_symmetry.space_group_name_H-M   'P 1'
#
loop_
_entity.id
_entity.type
_entity.pdbx_description
1 polymer ?
#
loop_
_entity_poly.entity_id
_entity_poly.type
_entity_poly.pdbx_seq_one_letter_code
_entity_poly.pdbx_strand_id
1 'polypeptide(L)'
;MSVEFQTAIKKSVARENRSSAVDRLAAKDERANLSVLVQAGGLAGEFRRQALKGLINCGGTEQLKSLADDPSVPKSLRRRAEEAV
;
A
#
# COMPACT_ATOMS: atom_id res chain seq x y z
N MET A 1 -12.43 7.15 -3.00
CA MET A 1 -11.90 5.77 -3.01
C MET A 1 -12.18 5.15 -4.37
N SER A 2 -11.18 4.55 -5.01
CA SER A 2 -11.28 3.98 -6.36
C SER A 2 -11.77 2.53 -6.39
N VAL A 3 -12.17 2.06 -7.58
CA VAL A 3 -12.60 0.67 -7.81
C VAL A 3 -11.44 -0.30 -7.56
N GLU A 4 -10.22 0.11 -7.90
CA GLU A 4 -9.01 -0.67 -7.68
C GLU A 4 -8.74 -0.86 -6.19
N PHE A 5 -8.90 0.18 -5.37
CA PHE A 5 -8.79 0.07 -3.92
C PHE A 5 -9.80 -0.94 -3.35
N GLN A 6 -11.07 -0.83 -3.75
CA GLN A 6 -12.11 -1.78 -3.32
C GLN A 6 -11.80 -3.22 -3.74
N THR A 7 -11.25 -3.39 -4.94
CA THR A 7 -10.85 -4.70 -5.47
C THR A 7 -9.72 -5.30 -4.65
N ALA A 8 -8.69 -4.51 -4.29
CA ALA A 8 -7.55 -4.97 -3.51
C ALA A 8 -7.94 -5.46 -2.09
N ILE A 9 -8.91 -4.79 -1.45
CA ILE A 9 -9.33 -5.15 -0.07
C ILE A 9 -10.38 -6.27 -0.02
N LYS A 10 -11.13 -6.51 -1.10
CA LYS A 10 -12.17 -7.55 -1.12
C LYS A 10 -11.55 -8.95 -1.08
N LYS A 11 -11.75 -9.66 0.03
CA LYS A 11 -11.26 -11.04 0.23
C LYS A 11 -11.87 -12.06 -0.73
N SER A 12 -13.08 -11.80 -1.25
CA SER A 12 -13.76 -12.66 -2.23
C SER A 12 -13.16 -12.58 -3.64
N VAL A 13 -12.33 -11.57 -3.92
CA VAL A 13 -11.66 -11.43 -5.21
C VAL A 13 -10.42 -12.32 -5.25
N ALA A 14 -10.19 -12.97 -6.38
CA ALA A 14 -9.01 -13.81 -6.59
C ALA A 14 -7.71 -13.04 -6.32
N ARG A 15 -6.70 -13.72 -5.75
CA ARG A 15 -5.42 -13.12 -5.33
C ARG A 15 -4.74 -12.35 -6.45
N GLU A 16 -4.73 -12.89 -7.67
CA GLU A 16 -4.14 -12.26 -8.85
C GLU A 16 -4.82 -10.93 -9.17
N ASN A 17 -6.15 -10.91 -9.21
CA ASN A 17 -6.92 -9.68 -9.45
C ASN A 17 -6.70 -8.63 -8.36
N ARG A 18 -6.53 -9.06 -7.10
CA ARG A 18 -6.19 -8.15 -5.99
C ARG A 18 -4.80 -7.56 -6.16
N SER A 19 -3.82 -8.38 -6.54
CA SER A 19 -2.45 -7.93 -6.85
C SER A 19 -2.46 -6.91 -7.99
N SER A 20 -3.11 -7.24 -9.11
CA SER A 20 -3.22 -6.33 -10.25
C SER A 20 -3.92 -5.03 -9.90
N ALA A 21 -4.88 -5.06 -8.96
CA ALA A 21 -5.51 -3.84 -8.49
C ALA A 21 -4.54 -2.93 -7.72
N VAL A 22 -3.64 -3.49 -6.90
CA VAL A 22 -2.57 -2.72 -6.24
C VAL A 22 -1.61 -2.12 -7.27
N ASP A 23 -1.23 -2.88 -8.29
CA ASP A 23 -0.36 -2.38 -9.37
C ASP A 23 -1.03 -1.24 -10.15
N ARG A 24 -2.34 -1.33 -10.39
CA ARG A 24 -3.10 -0.26 -11.03
C ARG A 24 -3.18 1.00 -10.17
N LEU A 25 -3.29 0.88 -8.85
CA LEU A 25 -3.22 2.04 -7.95
C LEU A 25 -1.87 2.75 -8.06
N ALA A 26 -0.77 2.00 -8.14
CA ALA A 26 0.56 2.55 -8.35
C ALA A 26 0.68 3.21 -9.73
N ALA A 27 0.17 2.57 -10.79
CA ALA A 27 0.18 3.14 -12.14
C ALA A 27 -0.63 4.44 -12.26
N LYS A 28 -1.67 4.60 -11.43
CA LYS A 28 -2.52 5.81 -11.36
C LYS A 28 -2.00 6.86 -10.38
N ASP A 29 -0.84 6.63 -9.76
CA ASP A 29 -0.27 7.51 -8.74
C ASP A 29 -1.22 7.78 -7.56
N GLU A 30 -2.03 6.78 -7.19
CA GLU A 30 -3.01 6.90 -6.09
C GLU A 30 -2.36 6.73 -4.72
N ARG A 31 -1.41 7.61 -4.38
CA ARG A 31 -0.56 7.57 -3.17
C ARG A 31 -1.35 7.45 -1.87
N ALA A 32 -2.46 8.19 -1.75
CA ALA A 32 -3.33 8.15 -0.58
C ALA A 32 -3.94 6.75 -0.38
N ASN A 33 -4.47 6.15 -1.45
CA ASN A 33 -5.07 4.81 -1.39
C ASN A 33 -4.02 3.72 -1.15
N LEU A 34 -2.82 3.86 -1.73
CA LEU A 34 -1.68 2.98 -1.44
C LEU A 34 -1.28 3.05 0.04
N SER A 35 -1.20 4.24 0.63
CA SER A 35 -0.90 4.42 2.05
C SER A 35 -1.91 3.70 2.95
N VAL A 36 -3.21 3.85 2.65
CA VAL A 36 -4.27 3.15 3.38
C VAL A 36 -4.12 1.62 3.26
N LEU A 37 -3.75 1.10 2.09
CA LEU A 37 -3.49 -0.34 1.93
C LEU A 37 -2.30 -0.83 2.78
N VAL A 38 -1.26 -0.02 2.94
CA VAL A 38 -0.12 -0.34 3.81
C VAL A 38 -0.55 -0.38 5.28
N GLN A 39 -1.45 0.50 5.71
CA GLN A 39 -1.96 0.55 7.09
C GLN A 39 -3.00 -0.53 7.39
N ALA A 40 -3.69 -1.04 6.37
CA ALA A 40 -4.78 -2.01 6.53
C ALA A 40 -4.34 -3.33 7.23
N GLY A 41 -4.59 -3.42 8.54
CA GLY A 41 -4.26 -4.58 9.38
C GLY A 41 -4.90 -5.90 8.92
N GLY A 42 -6.09 -5.83 8.32
CA GLY A 42 -6.83 -7.00 7.81
C GLY A 42 -6.43 -7.46 6.41
N LEU A 43 -5.47 -6.78 5.76
CA LEU A 43 -4.96 -7.12 4.44
C LEU A 43 -3.77 -8.08 4.57
N ALA A 44 -3.68 -9.06 3.66
CA ALA A 44 -2.54 -9.97 3.64
C ALA A 44 -1.24 -9.18 3.45
N GLY A 45 -0.19 -9.54 4.21
CA GLY A 45 1.06 -8.78 4.26
C GLY A 45 1.78 -8.64 2.91
N GLU A 46 1.50 -9.53 1.95
CA GLU A 46 1.99 -9.40 0.57
C GLU A 46 1.48 -8.13 -0.12
N PHE A 47 0.19 -7.84 -0.02
CA PHE A 47 -0.43 -6.69 -0.67
C PHE A 47 0.01 -5.40 0.01
N ARG A 48 0.23 -5.45 1.34
CA ARG A 48 0.80 -4.31 2.10
C ARG A 48 2.22 -3.99 1.61
N ARG A 49 3.06 -5.01 1.40
CA ARG A 49 4.42 -4.84 0.84
C ARG A 49 4.39 -4.34 -0.60
N GLN A 50 3.46 -4.81 -1.40
CA GLN A 50 3.29 -4.39 -2.79
C GLN A 50 2.81 -2.94 -2.86
N ALA A 51 1.84 -2.55 -2.03
CA ALA A 51 1.38 -1.17 -1.93
C ALA A 51 2.50 -0.22 -1.49
N LEU A 52 3.33 -0.63 -0.52
CA LEU A 52 4.51 0.13 -0.12
C LEU A 52 5.51 0.29 -1.27
N LYS A 53 5.79 -0.78 -2.03
CA LYS A 53 6.66 -0.70 -3.21
C LYS A 53 6.08 0.24 -4.27
N GLY A 54 4.78 0.18 -4.51
CA GLY A 54 4.08 1.11 -5.39
C GLY A 54 4.26 2.56 -4.94
N LEU A 55 4.07 2.82 -3.64
CA LEU A 55 4.20 4.16 -3.06
C LEU A 55 5.64 4.72 -3.18
N ILE A 56 6.65 3.87 -3.01
CA ILE A 56 8.06 4.23 -3.22
C ILE A 56 8.30 4.61 -4.68
N ASN A 57 7.82 3.78 -5.62
CA ASN A 57 7.96 4.06 -7.06
C ASN A 57 7.25 5.35 -7.49
N CYS A 58 6.13 5.68 -6.84
CA CYS A 58 5.37 6.90 -7.05
C CYS A 58 6.02 8.16 -6.43
N GLY A 59 7.06 8.02 -5.62
CA GLY A 59 7.68 9.15 -4.92
C GLY A 59 6.76 9.78 -3.87
N GLY A 60 5.90 8.99 -3.22
CA GLY A 60 4.98 9.46 -2.18
C GLY A 60 5.68 9.73 -0.83
N THR A 61 6.67 10.62 -0.83
CA THR A 61 7.53 10.89 0.34
C THR A 61 6.77 11.31 1.60
N GLU A 62 5.72 12.14 1.47
CA GLU A 62 4.87 12.52 2.60
C GLU A 62 4.14 11.32 3.21
N GLN A 63 3.57 10.47 2.34
CA GLN A 63 2.88 9.27 2.79
C GLN A 63 3.87 8.25 3.39
N LEU A 64 5.07 8.13 2.83
CA LEU A 64 6.12 7.26 3.37
C LEU A 64 6.61 7.74 4.74
N LYS A 65 6.81 9.04 4.96
CA LYS A 65 7.10 9.62 6.28
C LYS A 65 6.01 9.27 7.28
N SER A 66 4.75 9.53 6.91
CA SER A 66 3.61 9.21 7.77
C SER A 66 3.55 7.72 8.12
N LEU A 67 3.86 6.83 7.17
CA LEU A 67 3.92 5.39 7.40
C LEU A 67 5.10 4.97 8.29
N ALA A 68 6.24 5.65 8.22
CA ALA A 68 7.39 5.40 9.09
C ALA A 68 7.07 5.73 10.55
N ASP A 69 6.34 6.82 10.78
CA ASP A 69 5.95 7.29 12.11
C ASP A 69 4.73 6.54 12.69
N ASP A 70 3.89 5.91 11.87
CA ASP A 70 2.64 5.27 12.30
C ASP A 70 2.86 3.95 13.06
N PRO A 71 2.64 3.88 14.39
CA PRO A 71 2.89 2.68 15.19
C PRO A 71 1.97 1.50 14.87
N SER A 72 0.84 1.72 14.19
CA SER A 72 -0.07 0.66 13.75
C SER A 72 0.53 -0.19 12.61
N VAL A 73 1.53 0.34 11.91
CA VAL A 73 2.24 -0.33 10.84
C VAL A 73 3.34 -1.23 11.42
N PRO A 74 3.46 -2.49 10.95
CA PRO A 74 4.53 -3.38 11.36
C PRO A 74 5.91 -2.74 11.21
N LYS A 75 6.80 -2.89 12.20
CA LYS A 75 8.15 -2.29 12.23
C LYS A 75 8.95 -2.54 10.94
N SER A 76 8.78 -3.70 10.31
CA SER A 76 9.45 -4.04 9.04
C SER A 76 8.98 -3.18 7.85
N LEU A 77 7.71 -2.78 7.82
CA LEU A 77 7.17 -1.88 6.80
C LEU A 77 7.55 -0.43 7.08
N ARG A 78 7.54 0.00 8.34
CA ARG A 78 7.95 1.35 8.76
C ARG A 78 9.40 1.63 8.40
N ARG A 79 10.30 0.71 8.75
CA ARG A 79 11.72 0.80 8.40
C ARG A 79 11.93 0.92 6.88
N ARG A 80 11.20 0.13 6.09
CA ARG A 80 11.27 0.22 4.62
C ARG A 80 10.71 1.52 4.06
N ALA A 81 9.72 2.11 4.72
CA ALA A 81 9.20 3.43 4.34
C ALA A 81 10.22 4.52 4.66
N GLU A 82 10.84 4.46 5.84
CA GLU A 82 11.91 5.37 6.29
C GLU A 82 13.16 5.31 5.40
N GLU A 83 13.59 4.11 5.00
CA GLU A 83 14.72 3.91 4.06
C GLU A 83 14.46 4.47 2.65
N ALA A 84 13.20 4.79 2.32
CA ALA A 84 12.76 5.24 1.00
C ALA A 84 12.35 6.72 0.94
N VAL A 85 12.53 7.47 2.03
CA VAL A 85 12.27 8.91 2.17
C VAL A 85 13.59 9.68 2.13
#